data_AF-A0A2D4MRG7-F1
#
_entry.id   AF-A0A2D4MRG7-F1
#
_cell.length_a   1.000
_cell.length_b   1.000
_cell.length_c   1.000
_cell.angle_alpha   90.00
_cell.angle_beta   90.00
_cell.angle_gamma   90.00
#
_symmetry.space_group_name_H-M   'P 1'
#
loop_
_entity.id
_entity.type
_entity.pdbx_description
1 polymer ?
#
loop_
_entity_poly.entity_id
_entity_poly.type
_entity_poly.pdbx_seq_one_letter_code
_entity_poly.pdbx_strand_id
1 'polypeptide(L)'
;MVLLPCPQAKDVVQISQELSDVVVYCRAVPFQSLSDAVLYQKPAEMSSFSERKARKLIKDSGNFFVRYNTQHLSRIYPLGLKMNSSNYNPQEMWNVGCQIVALNFQTPGAEMDLNDGRFLVNGRCGYVLKPAFLCNNQSNFDPKVPIHRNDQHPIVLTIKV
;
A
#
# COMPACT_ATOMS: atom_id res chain seq x y z
N MET A 1 1.13 36.94 21.65
CA MET A 1 1.87 35.78 21.12
C MET A 1 1.22 34.54 21.71
N VAL A 2 0.28 33.92 20.98
CA VAL A 2 -0.41 32.71 21.45
C VAL A 2 0.50 31.53 21.14
N LEU A 3 1.04 30.89 22.18
CA LEU A 3 1.77 29.64 22.02
C LEU A 3 0.75 28.54 21.70
N LEU A 4 0.77 28.06 20.45
CA LEU A 4 0.04 26.86 20.06
C LEU A 4 0.66 25.65 20.77
N PRO A 5 -0.12 24.74 21.35
CA PRO A 5 0.41 23.54 21.98
C PRO A 5 1.08 22.64 20.96
N CYS A 6 2.28 22.18 21.30
CA CYS A 6 3.06 21.19 20.56
C CYS A 6 2.24 19.89 20.41
N PRO A 7 2.22 19.24 19.22
CA PRO A 7 1.51 17.97 19.06
C PRO A 7 2.11 16.93 20.01
N GLN A 8 1.27 16.37 20.88
CA GLN A 8 1.64 15.33 21.83
C GLN A 8 2.30 14.16 21.10
N ALA A 9 3.50 13.78 21.53
CA ALA A 9 4.19 12.60 21.05
C ALA A 9 3.31 11.38 21.34
N LYS A 10 3.10 10.53 20.34
CA LYS A 10 2.43 9.24 20.54
C LYS A 10 3.30 8.41 21.46
N ASP A 11 2.76 7.96 22.59
CA ASP A 11 3.43 6.99 23.46
C ASP A 11 3.75 5.73 22.66
N VAL A 12 5.02 5.56 22.31
CA VAL A 12 5.51 4.33 21.70
C VAL A 12 5.75 3.36 22.84
N VAL A 13 4.82 2.42 23.01
CA VAL A 13 5.01 1.31 23.96
C VAL A 13 6.27 0.55 23.57
N GLN A 14 7.20 0.43 24.51
CA GLN A 14 8.43 -0.34 24.31
C GLN A 14 8.08 -1.82 24.14
N ILE A 15 8.46 -2.40 23.01
CA ILE A 15 8.25 -3.82 22.71
C ILE A 15 9.21 -4.64 23.59
N SER A 16 8.72 -5.75 24.18
CA SER A 16 9.57 -6.65 24.95
C SER A 16 10.61 -7.32 24.07
N GLN A 17 11.73 -7.75 24.65
CA GLN A 17 12.81 -8.36 23.88
C GLN A 17 12.33 -9.66 23.20
N GLU A 18 11.52 -10.47 23.89
CA GLU A 18 10.98 -11.73 23.39
C GLU A 18 10.10 -11.54 22.15
N LEU A 19 9.32 -10.45 22.10
CA LEU A 19 8.53 -10.10 20.93
C LEU A 19 9.39 -9.49 19.81
N SER A 20 10.48 -8.79 20.15
CA SER A 20 11.43 -8.27 19.17
C SER A 20 12.19 -9.38 18.45
N ASP A 21 12.60 -10.42 19.20
CA ASP A 21 13.42 -11.53 18.70
C ASP A 21 12.72 -12.38 17.64
N VAL A 22 11.38 -12.38 17.60
CA VAL A 22 10.59 -13.11 16.59
C VAL A 22 10.37 -12.32 15.29
N VAL A 23 10.74 -11.04 15.22
CA VAL A 23 10.52 -10.19 14.03
C VAL A 23 11.71 -10.23 13.08
N VAL A 24 11.58 -11.00 12.00
CA VAL A 24 12.64 -11.17 11.00
C VAL A 24 12.42 -10.30 9.74
N TYR A 25 11.34 -10.54 8.99
CA TYR A 25 11.14 -9.96 7.64
C TYR A 25 10.15 -8.79 7.57
N CYS A 26 9.38 -8.56 8.63
CA CYS A 26 8.32 -7.54 8.68
C CYS A 26 8.57 -6.57 9.84
N ARG A 27 9.75 -5.97 9.88
CA ARG A 27 10.08 -4.98 10.91
C ARG A 27 9.36 -3.67 10.63
N ALA A 28 8.34 -3.36 11.43
CA ALA A 28 7.63 -2.09 11.32
C ALA A 28 8.54 -0.93 11.73
N VAL A 29 8.71 0.06 10.85
CA VAL A 29 9.52 1.26 11.12
C VAL A 29 8.70 2.54 10.90
N PRO A 30 9.00 3.63 11.62
CA PRO A 30 8.42 4.93 11.33
C PRO A 30 8.78 5.38 9.91
N PHE A 31 7.77 5.73 9.13
CA PHE A 31 7.98 6.25 7.78
C PHE A 31 8.32 7.74 7.79
N GLN A 32 9.47 8.11 7.22
CA GLN A 32 9.87 9.52 7.05
C GLN A 32 9.44 10.06 5.68
N SER A 33 10.07 9.58 4.61
CA SER A 33 9.76 9.95 3.22
C SER A 33 10.02 8.78 2.26
N LEU A 34 9.47 8.85 1.05
CA LEU A 34 9.72 7.83 0.02
C LEU A 34 11.18 7.85 -0.43
N SER A 35 11.77 9.03 -0.56
CA SER A 35 13.17 9.20 -0.98
C SER A 35 14.13 8.58 0.02
N ASP A 36 13.93 8.85 1.32
CA ASP A 36 14.79 8.28 2.37
C ASP A 36 14.61 6.77 2.47
N ALA A 37 13.37 6.30 2.35
CA ALA A 37 13.09 4.88 2.43
C ALA A 37 13.77 4.10 1.30
N VAL A 38 13.68 4.57 0.04
CA VAL A 38 14.34 3.91 -1.10
C VAL A 38 15.86 3.87 -0.95
N LEU A 39 16.48 4.85 -0.28
CA LEU A 39 17.93 4.92 -0.13
C LEU A 39 18.46 4.16 1.09
N TYR A 40 17.74 4.18 2.21
CA TYR A 40 18.28 3.78 3.52
C TYR A 40 17.49 2.68 4.22
N GLN A 41 16.22 2.45 3.87
CA GLN A 41 15.40 1.41 4.51
C GLN A 41 15.89 0.03 4.08
N LYS A 42 15.88 -0.92 5.02
CA LYS A 42 16.25 -2.32 4.70
C LYS A 42 15.06 -3.06 4.07
N PRO A 43 15.27 -4.06 3.20
CA PRO A 43 14.16 -4.82 2.59
C PRO A 43 13.21 -5.48 3.61
N ALA A 44 13.75 -5.90 4.77
CA ALA A 44 12.98 -6.48 5.87
C ALA A 44 12.20 -5.44 6.71
N GLU A 45 12.38 -4.15 6.43
CA GLU A 45 11.66 -3.08 7.10
C GLU A 45 10.45 -2.69 6.25
N MET A 46 9.31 -2.46 6.90
CA MET A 46 8.05 -2.14 6.25
C MET A 46 7.34 -0.97 6.94
N SER A 47 6.49 -0.29 6.18
CA SER A 47 5.71 0.86 6.68
C SER A 47 4.21 0.60 6.57
N SER A 48 3.47 1.08 7.57
CA SER A 48 2.00 1.08 7.55
C SER A 48 1.45 2.48 7.32
N PHE A 49 0.43 2.60 6.47
CA PHE A 49 -0.18 3.87 6.06
C PHE A 49 -1.70 3.80 6.19
N SER A 50 -2.33 4.85 6.70
CA SER A 50 -3.78 5.00 6.55
C SER A 50 -4.12 5.21 5.07
N GLU A 51 -5.33 4.82 4.65
CA GLU A 51 -5.84 5.07 3.28
C GLU A 51 -5.63 6.54 2.85
N ARG A 52 -5.80 7.49 3.77
CA ARG A 52 -5.63 8.93 3.51
C ARG A 52 -4.17 9.28 3.22
N LYS A 53 -3.23 8.73 3.99
CA LYS A 53 -1.80 8.97 3.76
C LYS A 53 -1.35 8.30 2.45
N ALA A 54 -1.84 7.09 2.17
CA ALA A 54 -1.55 6.37 0.94
C ALA A 54 -2.04 7.15 -0.29
N ARG A 55 -3.30 7.64 -0.30
CA ARG A 55 -3.83 8.50 -1.38
C ARG A 55 -2.99 9.76 -1.58
N LYS A 56 -2.52 10.38 -0.49
CA LYS A 56 -1.61 11.53 -0.59
C LYS A 56 -0.28 11.15 -1.26
N LEU A 57 0.33 10.03 -0.89
CA LEU A 57 1.57 9.55 -1.53
C LEU A 57 1.36 9.21 -3.01
N ILE A 58 0.25 8.58 -3.37
CA ILE A 58 -0.12 8.31 -4.76
C ILE A 58 -0.24 9.63 -5.55
N LYS A 59 -0.93 10.62 -4.98
CA LYS A 59 -1.12 11.93 -5.60
C LYS A 59 0.19 12.71 -5.72
N ASP A 60 1.01 12.74 -4.68
CA ASP A 60 2.17 13.63 -4.66
C ASP A 60 3.39 12.99 -5.33
N SER A 61 3.50 11.65 -5.31
CA SER A 61 4.73 10.92 -5.67
C SER A 61 4.48 9.47 -6.12
N GLY A 62 3.44 9.23 -6.93
CA GLY A 62 3.01 7.88 -7.34
C GLY A 62 4.12 6.97 -7.90
N ASN A 63 4.98 7.47 -8.79
CA ASN A 63 6.11 6.70 -9.32
C ASN A 63 7.12 6.29 -8.24
N PHE A 64 7.45 7.18 -7.29
CA PHE A 64 8.32 6.82 -6.17
C PHE A 64 7.67 5.79 -5.25
N PHE A 65 6.34 5.83 -5.09
CA PHE A 65 5.65 4.84 -4.27
C PHE A 65 5.64 3.46 -4.93
N VAL A 66 5.50 3.40 -6.26
CA VAL A 66 5.71 2.18 -7.05
C VAL A 66 7.09 1.61 -6.82
N ARG A 67 8.14 2.44 -6.92
CA ARG A 67 9.53 2.02 -6.68
C ARG A 67 9.75 1.52 -5.26
N TYR A 68 9.25 2.23 -4.25
CA TYR A 68 9.26 1.78 -2.85
C TYR A 68 8.67 0.37 -2.71
N ASN A 69 7.51 0.11 -3.33
CA ASN A 69 6.84 -1.18 -3.27
C ASN A 69 7.53 -2.29 -4.11
N THR A 70 8.62 -2.01 -4.83
CA THR A 70 9.45 -3.05 -5.45
C THR A 70 10.45 -3.66 -4.48
N GLN A 71 10.81 -2.93 -3.41
CA GLN A 71 11.86 -3.30 -2.46
C GLN A 71 11.35 -3.49 -1.03
N HIS A 72 10.21 -2.89 -0.68
CA HIS A 72 9.63 -2.92 0.67
C HIS A 72 8.15 -3.28 0.64
N LEU A 73 7.65 -3.77 1.77
CA LEU A 73 6.23 -4.00 1.98
C LEU A 73 5.55 -2.73 2.49
N SER A 74 4.38 -2.41 1.93
CA SER A 74 3.46 -1.42 2.47
C SER A 74 2.17 -2.08 2.94
N ARG A 75 1.75 -1.69 4.16
CA ARG A 75 0.42 -2.04 4.69
C ARG A 75 -0.50 -0.84 4.69
N ILE A 76 -1.61 -0.94 3.99
CA ILE A 76 -2.64 0.09 3.95
C ILE A 76 -3.81 -0.34 4.82
N TYR A 77 -4.36 0.57 5.62
CA TYR A 77 -5.50 0.28 6.49
C TYR A 77 -6.56 1.38 6.42
N PRO A 78 -7.86 1.04 6.65
CA PRO A 78 -8.94 2.02 6.65
C PRO A 78 -8.71 3.10 7.70
N LEU A 79 -9.17 4.33 7.43
CA LEU A 79 -9.04 5.40 8.41
C LEU A 79 -9.93 5.11 9.64
N GLY A 80 -9.33 4.91 10.81
CA GLY A 80 -10.03 4.55 12.06
C GLY A 80 -11.06 5.56 12.60
N LEU A 81 -11.19 6.74 11.99
CA LEU A 81 -12.26 7.70 12.31
C LEU A 81 -13.62 7.32 11.68
N LYS A 82 -13.65 6.34 10.77
CA LYS A 82 -14.90 5.83 10.21
C LYS A 82 -15.55 4.87 11.21
N MET A 83 -16.48 5.37 12.03
CA MET A 83 -17.25 4.54 12.97
C MET A 83 -18.08 3.45 12.29
N ASN A 84 -18.32 3.54 10.98
CA ASN A 84 -19.14 2.60 10.21
C ASN A 84 -18.37 1.40 9.62
N SER A 85 -17.09 1.20 9.96
CA SER A 85 -16.26 0.10 9.42
C SER A 85 -16.24 0.00 7.89
N SER A 86 -16.47 1.11 7.17
CA SER A 86 -16.51 1.08 5.70
C SER A 86 -15.13 0.86 5.08
N ASN A 87 -15.12 0.18 3.94
CA ASN A 87 -13.93 -0.09 3.16
C ASN A 87 -13.61 1.08 2.22
N TYR A 88 -12.33 1.20 1.85
CA TYR A 88 -11.89 2.07 0.75
C TYR A 88 -11.65 1.21 -0.49
N ASN A 89 -11.76 1.81 -1.68
CA ASN A 89 -11.44 1.12 -2.92
C ASN A 89 -9.98 0.62 -2.91
N PRO A 90 -9.73 -0.71 -2.89
CA PRO A 90 -8.38 -1.28 -2.80
C PRO A 90 -7.59 -1.15 -4.12
N GLN A 91 -8.28 -0.97 -5.26
CA GLN A 91 -7.66 -0.91 -6.58
C GLN A 91 -6.62 0.21 -6.70
N GLU A 92 -6.90 1.36 -6.11
CA GLU A 92 -5.96 2.50 -6.11
C GLU A 92 -4.62 2.15 -5.44
N MET A 93 -4.66 1.31 -4.40
CA MET A 93 -3.45 0.89 -3.68
C MET A 93 -2.70 -0.19 -4.45
N TRP A 94 -3.41 -1.14 -5.06
CA TRP A 94 -2.79 -2.16 -5.92
C TRP A 94 -2.15 -1.56 -7.17
N ASN A 95 -2.72 -0.48 -7.72
CA ASN A 95 -2.16 0.23 -8.88
C ASN A 95 -0.75 0.78 -8.60
N VAL A 96 -0.41 1.10 -7.36
CA VAL A 96 0.95 1.51 -6.96
C VAL A 96 1.77 0.39 -6.33
N GLY A 97 1.29 -0.85 -6.42
CA GLY A 97 2.02 -2.03 -5.98
C GLY A 97 1.98 -2.32 -4.48
N CYS A 98 1.11 -1.65 -3.71
CA CYS A 98 0.95 -1.96 -2.29
C CYS A 98 0.49 -3.42 -2.11
N GLN A 99 1.11 -4.14 -1.18
CA GLN A 99 0.95 -5.59 -1.04
C GLN A 99 -0.09 -5.94 0.01
N ILE A 100 -0.08 -5.28 1.17
CA ILE A 100 -0.96 -5.60 2.30
C ILE A 100 -2.07 -4.53 2.36
N VAL A 101 -3.05 -4.63 1.49
CA VAL A 101 -4.19 -3.69 1.39
C VAL A 101 -5.32 -4.21 2.28
N ALA A 102 -5.29 -3.85 3.57
CA ALA A 102 -6.21 -4.38 4.56
C ALA A 102 -7.60 -3.76 4.41
N LEU A 103 -8.62 -4.63 4.46
CA LEU A 103 -10.04 -4.31 4.44
C LEU A 103 -10.74 -4.93 5.65
N ASN A 104 -11.90 -4.40 5.99
CA ASN A 104 -12.81 -4.89 7.01
C ASN A 104 -13.67 -6.02 6.42
N PHE A 105 -13.30 -7.28 6.66
CA PHE A 105 -13.98 -8.45 6.12
C PHE A 105 -15.42 -8.61 6.63
N GLN A 106 -15.74 -8.04 7.80
CA GLN A 106 -17.08 -8.03 8.35
C GLN A 106 -18.06 -7.10 7.59
N THR A 107 -17.54 -6.23 6.71
CA THR A 107 -18.34 -5.24 5.98
C THR A 107 -18.41 -5.64 4.50
N PRO A 108 -19.53 -6.24 4.04
CA PRO A 108 -19.70 -6.56 2.62
C PRO A 108 -19.83 -5.29 1.78
N GLY A 109 -19.58 -5.41 0.47
CA GLY A 109 -19.69 -4.30 -0.48
C GLY A 109 -18.73 -4.48 -1.66
N ALA A 110 -18.81 -3.56 -2.63
CA ALA A 110 -18.04 -3.63 -3.87
C ALA A 110 -16.52 -3.77 -3.63
N GLU A 111 -15.99 -3.16 -2.57
CA GLU A 111 -14.58 -3.28 -2.19
C GLU A 111 -14.20 -4.71 -1.78
N MET A 112 -15.08 -5.41 -1.06
CA MET A 112 -14.88 -6.81 -0.70
C MET A 112 -15.12 -7.72 -1.90
N ASP A 113 -16.11 -7.44 -2.76
CA ASP A 113 -16.33 -8.19 -4.00
C ASP A 113 -15.09 -8.14 -4.92
N LEU A 114 -14.44 -6.97 -5.02
CA LEU A 114 -13.17 -6.79 -5.73
C LEU A 114 -12.03 -7.58 -5.09
N ASN A 115 -11.94 -7.58 -3.75
CA ASN A 115 -10.94 -8.35 -3.02
C ASN A 115 -11.11 -9.86 -3.27
N ASP A 116 -12.33 -10.36 -3.12
CA ASP A 116 -12.64 -11.77 -3.31
C ASP A 116 -12.33 -12.19 -4.75
N GLY A 117 -12.81 -11.42 -5.73
CA GLY A 117 -12.51 -11.66 -7.15
C GLY A 117 -11.01 -11.66 -7.45
N ARG A 118 -10.24 -10.72 -6.91
CA ARG A 118 -8.79 -10.63 -7.11
C ARG A 118 -8.05 -11.88 -6.60
N PHE A 119 -8.44 -12.41 -5.44
CA PHE A 119 -7.74 -13.52 -4.80
C PHE A 119 -8.31 -14.91 -5.15
N LEU A 120 -9.26 -15.00 -6.08
CA LEU A 120 -9.72 -16.29 -6.64
C LEU A 120 -8.66 -16.99 -7.50
N VAL A 121 -7.78 -16.22 -8.15
CA VAL A 121 -6.74 -16.75 -9.03
C VAL A 121 -5.61 -17.41 -8.23
N ASN A 122 -4.64 -18.01 -8.92
CA ASN A 122 -3.45 -18.62 -8.30
C ASN A 122 -3.80 -19.65 -7.20
N GLY A 123 -4.85 -20.45 -7.43
CA GLY A 123 -5.27 -21.49 -6.49
C GLY A 123 -5.80 -20.98 -5.16
N ARG A 124 -6.28 -19.73 -5.08
CA ARG A 124 -6.83 -19.11 -3.86
C ARG A 124 -5.84 -19.06 -2.68
N CYS A 125 -4.54 -19.03 -2.96
CA CYS A 125 -3.51 -19.04 -1.92
C CYS A 125 -3.35 -17.69 -1.18
N GLY A 126 -4.10 -16.65 -1.56
CA GLY A 126 -3.97 -15.30 -1.01
C GLY A 126 -2.84 -14.46 -1.61
N TYR A 127 -2.14 -14.95 -2.64
CA TYR A 127 -1.08 -14.22 -3.33
C TYR A 127 -1.35 -14.11 -4.83
N VAL A 128 -1.15 -12.90 -5.37
CA VAL A 128 -1.23 -12.61 -6.81
C VAL A 128 0.06 -11.89 -7.21
N LEU A 129 0.80 -12.46 -8.16
CA LEU A 129 2.03 -11.83 -8.65
C LEU A 129 1.71 -10.48 -9.28
N LYS A 130 2.43 -9.43 -8.88
CA LYS A 130 2.30 -8.10 -9.51
C LYS A 130 2.75 -8.15 -10.97
N PRO A 131 2.18 -7.32 -11.87
CA PRO A 131 2.73 -7.14 -13.20
C PRO A 131 4.22 -6.82 -13.17
N ALA A 132 4.99 -7.30 -14.15
CA ALA A 132 6.46 -7.18 -14.18
C ALA A 132 6.95 -5.73 -13.94
N PHE A 133 6.19 -4.75 -14.42
CA PHE A 133 6.54 -3.35 -14.25
C PHE A 133 6.33 -2.76 -12.85
N LEU A 134 5.54 -3.42 -11.99
CA LEU A 134 5.45 -3.10 -10.56
C LEU A 134 6.45 -3.93 -9.73
N CYS A 135 7.26 -4.77 -10.38
CA CYS A 135 8.37 -5.52 -9.77
C CYS A 135 9.74 -4.94 -10.15
N ASN A 136 9.83 -4.19 -11.25
CA ASN A 136 11.07 -3.56 -11.71
C ASN A 136 11.37 -2.25 -10.93
N ASN A 137 12.46 -2.21 -10.18
CA ASN A 137 12.88 -1.01 -9.42
C ASN A 137 13.30 0.18 -10.30
N GLN A 138 13.62 -0.07 -11.58
CA GLN A 138 13.89 0.95 -12.60
C GLN A 138 12.62 1.40 -13.33
N SER A 139 11.43 0.94 -12.92
CA SER A 139 10.17 1.31 -13.54
C SER A 139 9.91 2.82 -13.44
N ASN A 140 9.56 3.42 -14.57
CA ASN A 140 9.07 4.79 -14.69
C ASN A 140 7.54 4.86 -14.71
N PHE A 141 6.86 3.79 -14.30
CA PHE A 141 5.40 3.76 -14.27
C PHE A 141 4.85 4.82 -13.33
N ASP A 142 4.00 5.71 -13.87
CA ASP A 142 3.20 6.64 -13.09
C ASP A 142 1.72 6.22 -13.16
N PRO A 143 1.07 5.90 -12.03
CA PRO A 143 -0.35 5.55 -12.00
C PRO A 143 -1.27 6.66 -12.55
N LYS A 144 -0.83 7.93 -12.57
CA LYS A 144 -1.61 9.04 -13.14
C LYS A 144 -1.58 9.09 -14.65
N VAL A 145 -0.55 8.53 -15.27
CA VAL A 145 -0.36 8.56 -16.72
C VAL A 145 -0.06 7.14 -17.23
N PRO A 146 -1.04 6.22 -17.12
CA PRO A 146 -0.78 4.80 -17.33
C PRO A 146 -0.48 4.44 -18.79
N ILE A 147 -0.70 5.34 -19.76
CA ILE A 147 -0.72 5.06 -21.21
C ILE A 147 0.63 5.29 -21.90
N HIS A 148 1.61 5.95 -21.27
CA HIS A 148 2.91 6.26 -21.91
C HIS A 148 3.92 5.13 -21.78
N ARG A 149 3.59 3.95 -22.31
CA ARG A 149 4.45 2.77 -22.23
C ARG A 149 4.56 2.07 -23.57
N ASN A 150 5.79 1.98 -24.07
CA ASN A 150 6.10 1.31 -25.33
C ASN A 150 5.80 -0.21 -25.30
N ASP A 151 5.66 -0.80 -24.11
CA ASP A 151 5.40 -2.22 -23.86
C ASP A 151 3.92 -2.55 -23.56
N GLN A 152 2.99 -1.60 -23.70
CA GLN A 152 1.57 -1.85 -23.50
C GLN A 152 0.85 -2.30 -24.77
N HIS A 153 0.05 -3.35 -24.62
CA HIS A 153 -0.92 -3.80 -25.63
C HIS A 153 -2.34 -3.63 -25.07
N PRO A 154 -2.94 -2.42 -25.17
CA PRO A 154 -4.29 -2.20 -24.66
C PRO A 154 -5.29 -3.10 -25.40
N ILE A 155 -6.22 -3.71 -24.65
CA ILE A 155 -7.26 -4.59 -25.18
C ILE A 155 -8.61 -3.89 -24.99
N VAL A 156 -9.46 -3.92 -26.02
CA VAL A 156 -10.84 -3.46 -25.94
C VAL A 156 -11.73 -4.61 -25.48
N LEU A 157 -12.41 -4.43 -24.34
CA LEU A 157 -13.42 -5.36 -23.83
C LEU A 157 -14.81 -4.83 -24.16
N THR A 158 -15.61 -5.60 -24.90
CA THR A 158 -17.03 -5.28 -25.18
C THR A 158 -17.93 -6.24 -24.43
N ILE A 159 -18.79 -5.71 -23.57
CA ILE A 159 -19.83 -6.46 -22.86
C ILE A 159 -21.18 -6.04 -23.43
N LYS A 160 -21.93 -7.00 -23.99
CA LYS A 160 -23.34 -6.80 -24.37
C LYS A 160 -24.19 -7.34 -23.22
N VAL A 161 -24.95 -6.44 -22.59
CA VAL A 161 -25.89 -6.76 -21.52
C VAL A 161 -27.28 -6.87 -22.13
#